data_AF-X1EC88-F1
#
_entry.id   AF-X1EC88-F1
#
_cell.length_a   1.000
_cell.length_b   1.000
_cell.length_c   1.000
_cell.angle_alpha   90.00
_cell.angle_beta   90.00
_cell.angle_gamma   90.00
#
_symmetry.space_group_name_H-M   'P 1'
#
loop_
_entity.id
_entity.type
_entity.pdbx_description
1 polymer ?
#
loop_
_entity_poly.entity_id
_entity_poly.type
_entity_poly.pdbx_seq_one_letter_code
_entity_poly.pdbx_strand_id
1 'polypeptide(L)' 'MIIGYSFHAGDIGMHAGHVWQLAHSKRQCDFLIVGVLTDSAVQSYKRDPIIPYAFRVIPYEACRYVDKVVPQDSRDP' A
#
# COMPACT_ATOMS: atom_id res chain seq x y z
N MET A 1 0.06 6.68 -21.29
CA MET A 1 -0.55 6.36 -20.00
C MET A 1 0.47 5.59 -19.17
N ILE A 2 0.99 6.21 -18.11
CA ILE A 2 1.99 5.65 -17.21
C ILE A 2 1.26 5.11 -15.98
N ILE A 3 1.46 3.83 -15.67
CA ILE A 3 0.91 3.19 -14.47
C ILE A 3 2.05 3.07 -13.46
N GLY A 4 1.87 3.69 -12.29
CA GLY A 4 2.75 3.55 -11.14
C GLY A 4 2.28 2.41 -10.24
N TYR A 5 3.22 1.64 -9.71
CA TYR A 5 2.96 0.62 -8.70
C TYR A 5 3.80 0.92 -7.46
N SER A 6 3.16 0.88 -6.29
CA SER A 6 3.84 0.95 -4.99
C SER A 6 3.25 -0.10 -4.08
N PHE A 7 4.00 -0.57 -3.09
CA PHE A 7 3.47 -1.53 -2.13
C PHE A 7 3.89 -1.23 -0.70
N HIS A 8 3.01 -1.55 0.24
CA HIS A 8 3.16 -1.23 1.65
C HIS A 8 2.68 -2.36 2.55
N ALA A 9 3.40 -2.55 3.66
CA ALA A 9 2.91 -3.38 4.76
C ALA A 9 1.85 -2.63 5.58
N GLY A 10 2.02 -1.34 5.84
CA GLY A 10 1.01 -0.53 6.55
C GLY A 10 0.66 -1.03 7.97
N ASP A 11 1.59 -1.73 8.62
CA ASP A 11 1.38 -2.46 9.88
C ASP A 11 0.87 -1.58 11.03
N ILE A 12 1.44 -0.37 11.19
CA ILE A 12 0.99 0.64 12.17
C ILE A 12 0.16 1.73 11.46
N GLY A 13 -0.65 1.29 10.49
CA GLY A 13 -1.51 2.16 9.69
C GLY A 13 -0.78 3.05 8.69
N MET A 14 -1.54 3.93 8.05
CA MET A 14 -1.02 4.95 7.13
C MET A 14 -0.66 6.22 7.89
N HIS A 15 0.56 6.72 7.73
CA HIS A 15 1.03 7.96 8.35
C HIS A 15 1.51 8.97 7.30
N ALA A 16 1.88 10.17 7.74
CA ALA A 16 2.27 11.28 6.86
C ALA A 16 3.36 10.90 5.84
N GLY A 17 4.35 10.10 6.24
CA GLY A 17 5.37 9.56 5.33
C GLY A 17 4.81 8.78 4.13
N HIS A 18 3.85 7.86 4.34
CA HIS A 18 3.21 7.15 3.24
C HIS A 18 2.44 8.11 2.32
N VAL A 19 1.69 9.06 2.90
CA VAL A 19 0.93 10.05 2.12
C VAL A 19 1.87 10.92 1.28
N TRP A 20 3.00 11.35 1.84
CA TRP A 20 4.00 12.13 1.12
C TRP A 20 4.60 11.33 -0.04
N GLN A 21 4.95 10.05 0.17
CA GLN A 21 5.43 9.16 -0.88
C GLN A 21 4.39 9.01 -2.01
N LEU A 22 3.14 8.67 -1.67
CA LEU A 22 2.05 8.48 -2.63
C LEU A 22 1.78 9.76 -3.44
N ALA A 23 1.82 10.92 -2.81
CA ALA A 23 1.67 12.21 -3.48
C ALA A 23 2.81 12.51 -4.47
N HIS A 24 4.03 12.01 -4.23
CA HIS A 24 5.14 12.14 -5.17
C HIS A 24 5.05 11.11 -6.30
N SER A 25 4.65 9.88 -6.00
CA SER A 25 4.42 8.83 -7.00
C SER A 25 3.30 9.23 -7.97
N LYS A 26 2.18 9.78 -7.48
CA LYS A 26 1.06 10.23 -8.32
C LYS A 26 1.43 11.38 -9.26
N ARG A 27 2.49 12.16 -8.98
CA ARG A 27 3.00 13.18 -9.91
C ARG A 27 3.80 12.60 -11.08
N GLN A 28 4.21 11.33 -10.99
CA GLN A 28 5.04 10.64 -11.97
C GLN A 28 4.25 9.61 -12.79
N CYS A 29 2.97 9.40 -12.49
CA CYS A 29 2.11 8.45 -13.18
C CYS A 29 0.70 9.00 -13.39
N ASP A 30 0.02 8.51 -14.41
CA ASP A 30 -1.39 8.83 -14.68
C ASP A 30 -2.31 8.05 -13.72
N PHE A 31 -1.91 6.82 -13.37
CA PHE A 31 -2.66 5.89 -12.54
C PHE A 31 -1.74 5.21 -11.51
N LEU A 32 -2.04 5.32 -10.21
CA LEU A 32 -1.28 4.78 -9.10
C LEU A 32 -2.03 3.60 -8.47
N ILE A 33 -1.42 2.42 -8.58
CA ILE A 33 -1.86 1.19 -7.92
C ILE A 33 -1.03 1.02 -6.64
N VAL A 34 -1.71 0.75 -5.53
CA VAL A 34 -1.07 0.44 -4.25
C VAL A 34 -1.36 -1.01 -3.85
N GLY A 35 -0.31 -1.82 -3.80
CA GLY A 35 -0.33 -3.14 -3.20
C GLY A 35 -0.27 -3.06 -1.67
N VAL A 36 -1.27 -3.59 -0.99
CA VAL A 36 -1.21 -3.79 0.48
C VAL A 36 -0.86 -5.24 0.73
N LEU A 37 0.24 -5.48 1.45
CA LEU A 37 0.70 -6.84 1.74
C LEU A 37 -0.34 -7.57 2.59
N THR A 38 -0.72 -8.79 2.19
CA THR A 38 -1.60 -9.64 3.00
C THR A 38 -0.93 -10.05 4.32
N ASP A 39 -1.72 -10.50 5.30
CA ASP A 39 -1.16 -10.87 6.61
C ASP A 39 -0.13 -12.00 6.46
N SER A 40 -0.40 -12.99 5.61
CA SER A 40 0.53 -14.06 5.24
C SER A 40 1.80 -13.53 4.55
N ALA A 41 1.67 -12.53 3.67
CA ALA A 41 2.82 -11.91 3.02
C ALA A 41 3.73 -11.21 4.03
N VAL A 42 3.16 -10.50 5.02
CA VAL A 42 3.94 -9.85 6.09
C VAL A 42 4.63 -10.89 6.97
N GLN A 43 3.91 -11.96 7.34
CA GLN A 43 4.42 -13.07 8.15
C GLN A 43 5.58 -13.82 7.50
N SER A 44 5.64 -13.85 6.16
CA SER A 44 6.72 -14.54 5.44
C SER A 44 8.11 -13.95 5.69
N TYR A 45 8.21 -12.69 6.12
CA TYR A 45 9.49 -12.00 6.31
C TYR A 45 9.63 -11.22 7.63
N LYS A 46 8.56 -11.11 8.42
CA LYS A 46 8.56 -10.40 9.72
C LYS A 46 7.54 -11.02 10.67
N ARG A 47 7.51 -10.52 11.92
CA ARG A 47 6.45 -10.82 12.89
C ARG A 47 5.06 -10.48 12.36
N ASP A 48 4.06 -11.08 12.98
CA ASP A 48 2.65 -10.83 12.71
C ASP A 48 2.32 -9.33 12.70
N PRO A 49 1.55 -8.86 11.70
CA PRO A 49 1.06 -7.50 11.70
C PRO A 49 0.10 -7.28 12.88
N ILE A 50 0.20 -6.12 13.52
CA ILE A 50 -0.66 -5.71 14.63
C ILE A 50 -2.06 -5.40 14.11
N ILE A 51 -2.15 -4.77 12.93
CA ILE A 51 -3.42 -4.41 12.30
C ILE A 51 -3.71 -5.44 11.18
N PRO A 52 -4.87 -6.13 11.20
CA PRO A 52 -5.26 -7.06 10.14
C PRO A 52 -5.34 -6.38 8.77
N TYR A 53 -5.06 -7.13 7.71
CA TYR A 53 -5.11 -6.65 6.32
C TYR A 53 -6.36 -5.81 6.00
N ALA A 54 -7.53 -6.31 6.40
CA ALA A 54 -8.83 -5.68 6.13
C ALA A 54 -8.95 -4.24 6.68
N PHE A 55 -8.23 -3.91 7.76
CA PHE A 55 -8.21 -2.55 8.30
C PHE A 55 -7.07 -1.71 7.71
N ARG A 56 -5.98 -2.35 7.29
CA ARG A 56 -4.84 -1.67 6.66
C ARG A 56 -5.19 -1.10 5.29
N VAL A 57 -6.06 -1.76 4.53
CA VAL A 57 -6.48 -1.29 3.18
C VAL A 57 -7.31 -0.01 3.20
N ILE A 58 -8.20 0.15 4.19
CA ILE A 58 -9.15 1.28 4.29
C ILE A 58 -8.49 2.65 4.11
N PRO A 59 -7.41 3.01 4.84
CA PRO A 59 -6.77 4.32 4.67
C PRO A 59 -6.11 4.51 3.29
N TYR A 60 -5.65 3.45 2.64
CA TYR A 60 -5.10 3.54 1.28
C TYR A 60 -6.22 3.74 0.25
N GLU A 61 -7.36 3.07 0.42
CA GLU A 61 -8.54 3.29 -0.44
C GLU A 61 -9.11 4.70 -0.29
N ALA A 62 -9.06 5.26 0.92
CA ALA A 62 -9.48 6.64 1.20
C ALA A 62 -8.46 7.71 0.76
N CYS A 63 -7.26 7.30 0.34
CA CYS A 63 -6.20 8.24 0.00
C CYS A 63 -6.44 8.85 -1.39
N ARG A 64 -6.60 10.18 -1.46
CA ARG A 64 -6.84 10.93 -2.72
C ARG A 64 -5.80 10.75 -3.83
N TYR A 65 -4.62 10.19 -3.52
CA TYR A 65 -3.54 10.00 -4.48
C TYR A 65 -3.53 8.59 -5.08
N VAL A 66 -4.31 7.67 -4.51
CA VAL A 66 -4.37 6.26 -4.90
C VAL A 66 -5.61 6.04 -5.76
N ASP A 67 -5.43 5.42 -6.92
CA ASP A 67 -6.55 5.12 -7.82
C ASP A 67 -7.09 3.69 -7.63
N LYS A 68 -6.21 2.76 -7.22
CA LYS A 68 -6.59 1.37 -6.97
C LYS A 68 -5.74 0.76 -5.88
N VAL A 69 -6.38 0.04 -4.96
CA VAL A 69 -5.71 -0.81 -3.98
C VAL A 69 -5.86 -2.27 -4.39
N VAL A 70 -4.80 -3.05 -4.23
CA VAL A 70 -4.80 -4.49 -4.50
C VAL A 70 -4.18 -5.27 -3.35
N PRO A 71 -4.68 -6.49 -3.02
CA PRO A 71 -3.94 -7.40 -2.17
C PRO A 71 -2.64 -7.82 -2.85
N GLN A 72 -1.57 -7.90 -2.06
CA GLN A 72 -0.27 -8.37 -2.54
C GLN A 72 0.25 -9.49 -1.62
N ASP A 73 0.52 -10.65 -2.21
CA ASP A 73 0.87 -11.87 -1.47
C ASP A 73 2.37 -12.11 -1.30
N SER A 74 3.22 -11.31 -1.94
CA SER A 74 4.68 -11.40 -1.84
C SER A 74 5.32 -10.01 -1.83
N ARG A 75 6.61 -9.91 -1.49
CA ARG A 75 7.34 -8.63 -1.57
C ARG A 75 7.79 -8.25 -2.97
N ASP A 76 7.52 -9.11 -3.95
CA ASP A 76 7.93 -8.91 -5.33
C ASP A 76 6.77 -8.23 -6.09
N PRO A 77 7.02 -7.06 -6.70
CA PRO A 77 6.03 -6.33 -7.49
C PRO A 77 5.76 -6.94 -8.87
#